data_AF-Q8KDZ2-F1
#
_entry.id   AF-Q8KDZ2-F1
#
_cell.length_a   1.000
_cell.length_b   1.000
_cell.length_c   1.000
_cell.angle_alpha   90.00
_cell.angle_beta   90.00
_cell.angle_gamma   90.00
#
_symmetry.space_group_name_H-M   'P 1'
#
loop_
_entity.id
_entity.type
_entity.pdbx_description
1 polymer ?
#
loop_
_entity_poly.entity_id
_entity_poly.type
_entity_poly.pdbx_seq_one_letter_code
_entity_poly.pdbx_strand_id
1 'polypeptide(L)'
;MKLVHRFPVFKSILAAFALLVVQLRAAVAEPLSFSTGQTVSVPSYSHIFVGNRLKTFDLTTSLAIRNSDPETPITVTRVDYFDASGRFVRAMMKTPLVIRPVSTLVYVIDESDKTGGVGASFLVS
;
A
#
# COMPACT_ATOMS: atom_id res chain seq x y z
N MET A 1 64.32 4.35 -29.88
CA MET A 1 63.20 4.12 -30.81
C MET A 1 62.08 3.45 -30.03
N LYS A 2 60.89 4.07 -29.95
CA LYS A 2 59.76 3.70 -29.07
C LYS A 2 59.16 2.35 -29.48
N LEU A 3 58.99 1.41 -28.54
CA LEU A 3 58.10 0.26 -28.72
C LEU A 3 56.94 0.37 -27.72
N VAL A 4 55.91 1.08 -28.14
CA VAL A 4 54.65 1.25 -27.39
C VAL A 4 53.93 -0.10 -27.41
N HIS A 5 53.91 -0.80 -26.27
CA HIS A 5 53.11 -2.01 -26.10
C HIS A 5 51.61 -1.67 -26.20
N ARG A 6 51.02 -2.03 -27.35
CA ARG A 6 49.59 -1.96 -27.67
C ARG A 6 48.79 -2.94 -26.79
N PHE A 7 48.45 -2.54 -25.57
CA PHE A 7 47.42 -3.16 -24.73
C PHE A 7 46.07 -2.39 -24.60
N PRO A 8 45.67 -1.42 -25.45
CA PRO A 8 44.39 -0.73 -25.26
C PRO A 8 43.19 -1.56 -25.77
N VAL A 9 43.39 -2.40 -26.79
CA VAL A 9 42.26 -3.04 -27.51
C VAL A 9 41.52 -4.05 -26.64
N PHE A 10 42.24 -4.88 -25.86
CA PHE A 10 41.61 -5.89 -25.01
C PHE A 10 40.78 -5.28 -23.87
N LYS A 11 41.28 -4.19 -23.26
CA LYS A 11 40.54 -3.45 -22.23
C LYS A 11 39.31 -2.76 -22.81
N SER A 12 39.40 -2.23 -24.04
CA SER A 12 38.26 -1.63 -24.73
C SER A 12 37.20 -2.65 -25.11
N ILE A 13 37.57 -3.87 -25.52
CA ILE A 13 36.62 -4.95 -25.80
C ILE A 13 35.91 -5.40 -24.52
N LEU A 14 36.66 -5.56 -23.41
CA LEU A 14 36.07 -5.93 -22.13
C LEU A 14 35.12 -4.85 -21.60
N ALA A 15 35.47 -3.58 -21.75
CA ALA A 15 34.60 -2.45 -21.40
C ALA A 15 33.35 -2.39 -22.28
N ALA A 16 33.48 -2.60 -23.59
CA ALA A 16 32.34 -2.66 -24.51
C ALA A 16 31.42 -3.86 -24.21
N PHE A 17 31.99 -5.01 -23.86
CA PHE A 17 31.21 -6.18 -23.45
C PHE A 17 30.50 -5.94 -22.11
N ALA A 18 31.15 -5.31 -21.13
CA ALA A 18 30.50 -4.93 -19.88
C ALA A 18 29.37 -3.92 -20.11
N LEU A 19 29.57 -2.95 -21.01
CA LEU A 19 28.53 -1.98 -21.39
C LEU A 19 27.35 -2.67 -22.08
N LEU A 20 27.61 -3.65 -22.96
CA LEU A 20 26.58 -4.44 -23.63
C LEU A 20 25.76 -5.29 -22.64
N VAL A 21 26.43 -5.91 -21.66
CA VAL A 21 25.77 -6.70 -20.60
C VAL A 21 24.90 -5.80 -19.70
N VAL A 22 25.34 -4.57 -19.41
CA VAL A 22 24.55 -3.59 -18.64
C VAL A 22 23.29 -3.16 -19.40
N GLN A 23 23.38 -2.94 -20.72
CA GLN A 23 22.21 -2.61 -21.55
C GLN A 23 21.22 -3.78 -21.65
N LEU A 24 21.72 -5.02 -21.66
CA LEU A 24 20.87 -6.22 -21.70
C LEU A 24 20.06 -6.41 -20.41
N ARG A 25 20.60 -5.97 -19.25
CA ARG A 25 19.89 -5.99 -17.96
C ARG A 25 18.75 -4.96 -17.88
N ALA A 26 18.93 -3.78 -18.48
CA ALA A 26 17.93 -2.72 -18.49
C ALA A 26 16.71 -3.05 -19.37
N ALA A 27 16.87 -3.91 -20.38
CA ALA A 27 15.80 -4.32 -21.28
C ALA A 27 14.85 -5.39 -20.69
N VAL A 28 15.19 -5.98 -19.54
CA VAL A 28 14.32 -6.90 -18.80
C VAL A 28 13.52 -6.10 -17.79
N ALA A 29 12.62 -5.24 -18.30
CA ALA A 29 11.57 -4.68 -17.46
C ALA A 29 10.60 -5.82 -17.13
N GLU A 30 10.56 -6.23 -15.86
CA GLU A 30 9.55 -7.18 -15.38
C GLU A 30 8.16 -6.62 -15.73
N PRO A 31 7.29 -7.41 -16.40
CA PRO A 31 5.95 -6.94 -16.71
C PRO A 31 5.25 -6.57 -15.41
N LEU A 32 4.60 -5.40 -15.38
CA LEU A 32 3.78 -4.98 -14.25
C LEU A 32 2.64 -6.00 -14.10
N SER A 33 2.79 -6.90 -13.14
CA SER A 33 1.76 -7.87 -12.80
C SER A 33 0.68 -7.16 -11.99
N PHE A 34 -0.55 -7.20 -12.48
CA PHE A 34 -1.69 -6.72 -11.70
C PHE A 34 -1.95 -7.69 -10.55
N SER A 35 -2.16 -7.14 -9.36
CA SER A 35 -2.60 -7.94 -8.23
C SER A 35 -4.03 -8.45 -8.48
N THR A 36 -4.26 -9.74 -8.28
CA THR A 36 -5.60 -10.35 -8.32
C THR A 36 -6.36 -10.16 -7.00
N GLY A 37 -5.71 -9.60 -5.98
CA GLY A 37 -6.26 -9.36 -4.65
C GLY A 37 -5.15 -8.94 -3.68
N GLN A 38 -5.49 -8.08 -2.73
CA GLN A 38 -4.52 -7.55 -1.76
C GLN A 38 -5.18 -7.34 -0.41
N THR A 39 -4.38 -7.50 0.64
CA THR A 39 -4.76 -7.03 1.97
C THR A 39 -4.15 -5.64 2.20
N VAL A 40 -4.99 -4.66 2.50
CA VAL A 40 -4.61 -3.26 2.71
C VAL A 40 -4.88 -2.88 4.15
N SER A 41 -3.87 -2.32 4.82
CA SER A 41 -4.04 -1.70 6.12
C SER A 41 -4.35 -0.21 5.95
N VAL A 42 -5.45 0.25 6.52
CA VAL A 42 -5.90 1.65 6.48
C VAL A 42 -5.89 2.21 7.90
N PRO A 43 -4.98 3.14 8.24
CA PRO A 43 -4.91 3.72 9.56
C PRO A 43 -6.13 4.60 9.86
N SER A 44 -6.49 4.70 11.13
CA SER A 44 -7.63 5.45 11.63
C SER A 44 -7.43 5.97 13.05
N TYR A 45 -8.25 6.93 13.46
CA TYR A 45 -8.09 7.66 14.72
C TYR A 45 -9.45 7.85 15.38
N SER A 46 -9.65 7.20 16.53
CA SER A 46 -10.82 7.46 17.39
C SER A 46 -10.73 8.81 18.09
N HIS A 47 -9.51 9.36 18.21
CA HIS A 47 -9.27 10.70 18.71
C HIS A 47 -7.93 11.23 18.17
N ILE A 48 -7.77 12.55 18.20
CA ILE A 48 -6.53 13.25 17.84
C ILE A 48 -6.08 14.17 18.97
N PHE A 49 -4.80 14.49 19.01
CA PHE A 49 -4.27 15.51 19.93
C PHE A 49 -4.53 16.91 19.39
N VAL A 50 -4.94 17.82 20.27
CA VAL A 50 -5.28 19.21 19.90
C VAL A 50 -4.55 20.19 20.82
N GLY A 51 -3.86 21.16 20.21
CA GLY A 51 -3.14 22.22 20.89
C GLY A 51 -1.92 21.73 21.67
N ASN A 52 -1.58 22.44 22.74
CA ASN A 52 -0.50 22.10 23.66
C ASN A 52 -1.08 21.39 24.89
N ARG A 53 -0.31 20.49 25.53
CA ARG A 53 -0.66 19.70 26.75
C ARG A 53 -1.44 18.38 26.54
N LEU A 54 -1.27 17.70 25.40
CA LEU A 54 -1.82 16.35 25.17
C LEU A 54 -3.35 16.23 25.32
N LYS A 55 -4.08 17.34 25.15
CA LYS A 55 -5.54 17.29 25.12
C LYS A 55 -5.98 16.53 23.88
N THR A 56 -7.03 15.71 24.01
CA THR A 56 -7.59 14.95 22.91
C THR A 56 -8.95 15.52 22.46
N PHE A 57 -9.30 15.25 21.20
CA PHE A 57 -10.61 15.47 20.62
C PHE A 57 -11.08 14.17 19.99
N ASP A 58 -12.24 13.69 20.43
CA ASP A 58 -12.81 12.43 19.96
C ASP A 58 -13.39 12.59 18.55
N LEU A 59 -13.35 11.52 17.76
CA LEU A 59 -13.75 11.52 16.35
C LEU A 59 -14.66 10.34 16.05
N THR A 60 -15.71 10.59 15.27
CA THR A 60 -16.35 9.53 14.50
C THR A 60 -15.36 9.03 13.44
N THR A 61 -15.03 7.74 13.48
CA THR A 61 -14.12 7.13 12.49
C THR A 61 -14.92 6.55 11.33
N SER A 62 -14.54 6.88 10.10
CA SER A 62 -15.16 6.32 8.90
C SER A 62 -14.13 5.68 7.98
N LEU A 63 -14.44 4.48 7.49
CA LEU A 63 -13.70 3.82 6.42
C LEU A 63 -14.54 3.85 5.15
N ALA A 64 -14.04 4.51 4.09
CA ALA A 64 -14.65 4.50 2.78
C ALA A 64 -13.80 3.65 1.81
N ILE A 65 -14.38 2.57 1.31
CA ILE A 65 -13.76 1.71 0.30
C ILE A 65 -14.40 2.07 -1.04
N ARG A 66 -13.62 2.68 -1.94
CA ARG A 66 -14.11 3.14 -3.25
C ARG A 66 -13.59 2.23 -4.37
N ASN A 67 -14.51 1.72 -5.17
CA ASN A 67 -14.17 1.19 -6.49
C ASN A 67 -14.06 2.35 -7.47
N SER A 68 -12.85 2.60 -7.97
CA SER A 68 -12.61 3.64 -8.98
C SER A 68 -12.66 3.12 -10.41
N ASP A 69 -12.76 1.81 -10.60
CA ASP A 69 -12.88 1.20 -11.92
C ASP A 69 -14.27 1.54 -12.53
N PRO A 70 -14.32 1.97 -13.80
CA PRO A 70 -15.56 2.34 -14.48
C PRO A 70 -16.41 1.14 -14.95
N GLU A 71 -15.83 -0.06 -15.04
CA GLU A 71 -16.47 -1.21 -15.68
C GLU A 71 -16.49 -2.46 -14.79
N THR A 72 -15.40 -2.69 -14.04
CA THR A 72 -15.17 -3.92 -13.30
C THR A 72 -15.55 -3.76 -11.82
N PRO A 73 -16.46 -4.58 -11.27
CA PRO A 73 -16.73 -4.58 -9.84
C PRO A 73 -15.56 -5.17 -9.04
N ILE A 74 -15.43 -4.77 -7.79
CA ILE A 74 -14.49 -5.38 -6.83
C ILE A 74 -15.27 -6.11 -5.73
N THR A 75 -14.68 -7.13 -5.15
CA THR A 75 -15.25 -7.84 -3.99
C THR A 75 -14.40 -7.54 -2.77
N VAL A 76 -15.03 -7.06 -1.70
CA VAL A 76 -14.42 -6.95 -0.38
C VAL A 76 -14.81 -8.20 0.40
N THR A 77 -13.82 -8.97 0.79
CA THR A 77 -13.97 -10.25 1.50
C THR A 77 -13.86 -10.10 3.01
N ARG A 78 -13.14 -9.08 3.50
CA ARG A 78 -12.94 -8.85 4.93
C ARG A 78 -12.75 -7.36 5.23
N VAL A 79 -13.30 -6.91 6.36
CA VAL A 79 -13.00 -5.62 6.97
C VAL A 79 -12.93 -5.83 8.47
N ASP A 80 -11.73 -5.75 9.02
CA ASP A 80 -11.48 -5.97 10.45
C ASP A 80 -10.90 -4.72 11.09
N TYR A 81 -11.31 -4.44 12.32
CA TYR A 81 -10.84 -3.31 13.09
C TYR A 81 -9.85 -3.74 14.17
N PHE A 82 -8.69 -3.09 14.21
CA PHE A 82 -7.62 -3.29 15.17
C PHE A 82 -7.35 -2.00 15.94
N ASP A 83 -7.06 -2.13 17.23
CA ASP A 83 -6.62 -0.98 18.04
C ASP A 83 -5.17 -0.60 17.75
N ALA A 84 -4.73 0.53 18.32
CA ALA A 84 -3.38 1.06 18.14
C ALA A 84 -2.25 0.13 18.59
N SER A 85 -2.55 -0.91 19.38
CA SER A 85 -1.58 -1.94 19.77
C SER A 85 -1.52 -3.12 18.80
N GLY A 86 -2.37 -3.13 17.78
CA GLY A 86 -2.51 -4.25 16.84
C GLY A 86 -3.41 -5.37 17.35
N ARG A 87 -4.18 -5.14 18.42
CA ARG A 87 -5.14 -6.13 18.92
C ARG A 87 -6.43 -6.06 18.13
N PHE A 88 -6.95 -7.22 17.73
CA PHE A 88 -8.24 -7.34 17.07
C PHE A 88 -9.36 -6.84 17.98
N VAL A 89 -10.18 -5.92 17.48
CA VAL A 89 -11.33 -5.37 18.18
C VAL A 89 -12.60 -6.06 17.73
N ARG A 90 -12.90 -6.02 16.42
CA ARG A 90 -14.10 -6.65 15.84
C ARG A 90 -14.01 -6.77 14.32
N ALA A 91 -14.79 -7.70 13.76
CA ALA A 91 -15.11 -7.72 12.34
C ALA A 91 -16.20 -6.68 12.05
N MET A 92 -15.99 -5.88 11.01
CA MET A 92 -16.95 -4.85 10.55
C MET A 92 -17.91 -5.40 9.48
N MET A 93 -17.64 -6.60 8.95
CA MET A 93 -18.53 -7.32 8.03
C MET A 93 -18.66 -8.79 8.42
N LYS A 94 -19.77 -9.42 7.99
CA LYS A 94 -20.04 -10.84 8.23
C LYS A 94 -19.87 -11.71 6.99
N THR A 95 -20.09 -11.14 5.81
CA THR A 95 -20.03 -11.84 4.53
C THR A 95 -19.38 -10.93 3.48
N PRO A 96 -18.71 -11.49 2.47
CA PRO A 96 -18.17 -10.71 1.36
C PRO A 96 -19.22 -9.84 0.68
N LEU A 97 -18.82 -8.66 0.21
CA LEU A 97 -19.69 -7.69 -0.45
C LEU A 97 -19.06 -7.18 -1.75
N VAL A 98 -19.88 -7.05 -2.79
CA VAL A 98 -19.46 -6.55 -4.10
C VAL A 98 -19.67 -5.03 -4.15
N ILE A 99 -18.61 -4.29 -4.46
CA ILE A 99 -18.67 -2.86 -4.74
C ILE A 99 -18.71 -2.68 -6.26
N ARG A 100 -19.83 -2.16 -6.74
CA ARG A 100 -20.08 -1.88 -8.18
C ARG A 100 -19.06 -0.86 -8.71
N PRO A 101 -18.89 -0.78 -10.04
CA PRO A 101 -18.08 0.26 -10.66
C PRO A 101 -18.42 1.66 -10.14
N VAL A 102 -17.39 2.49 -9.96
CA VAL A 102 -17.48 3.90 -9.53
C VAL A 102 -18.25 4.12 -8.20
N SER A 103 -18.43 3.07 -7.39
CA SER A 103 -19.23 3.11 -6.15
C SER A 103 -18.38 3.01 -4.88
N THR A 104 -18.97 3.37 -3.74
CA THR A 104 -18.29 3.38 -2.43
C THR A 104 -19.09 2.59 -1.39
N LEU A 105 -18.38 1.80 -0.59
CA LEU A 105 -18.88 1.18 0.64
C LEU A 105 -18.31 1.93 1.85
N VAL A 106 -19.15 2.24 2.84
CA VAL A 106 -18.73 3.00 4.03
C VAL A 106 -19.03 2.22 5.31
N TYR A 107 -18.04 2.16 6.19
CA TYR A 107 -18.19 1.72 7.58
C TYR A 107 -17.95 2.89 8.52
N VAL A 108 -18.73 2.95 9.59
CA VAL A 108 -18.66 4.02 10.60
C VAL A 108 -18.48 3.41 11.98
N ILE A 109 -17.66 4.05 12.79
CA ILE A 109 -17.46 3.80 14.21
C ILE A 109 -17.82 5.09 14.93
N ASP A 110 -18.77 5.01 15.86
CA ASP A 110 -19.30 6.16 16.59
C ASP A 110 -18.20 6.88 17.38
N GLU A 111 -18.34 8.20 17.53
CA GLU A 111 -17.41 9.05 18.31
C GLU A 111 -17.21 8.55 19.76
N SER A 112 -18.24 7.98 20.36
CA SER A 112 -18.17 7.42 21.72
C SER A 112 -17.28 6.17 21.82
N ASP A 113 -17.01 5.50 20.70
CA ASP A 113 -16.16 4.31 20.66
C ASP A 113 -14.67 4.71 20.54
N LYS A 114 -14.01 4.77 21.70
CA LYS A 114 -12.59 5.10 21.82
C LYS A 114 -11.66 3.89 21.77
N THR A 115 -12.20 2.68 21.51
CA THR A 115 -11.43 1.44 21.62
C THR A 115 -10.22 1.39 20.69
N GLY A 116 -10.30 2.07 19.55
CA GLY A 116 -9.19 2.12 18.59
C GLY A 116 -7.96 2.89 19.07
N GLY A 117 -8.15 3.96 19.82
CA GLY A 117 -7.06 4.88 20.17
C GLY A 117 -6.54 5.72 18.99
N VAL A 118 -5.29 6.18 19.12
CA VAL A 118 -4.53 6.91 18.10
C VAL A 118 -3.69 5.92 17.32
N GLY A 119 -3.95 5.75 16.02
CA GLY A 119 -3.24 4.78 15.19
C GLY A 119 -3.89 3.39 15.14
N ALA A 120 -5.20 3.32 15.38
CA ALA A 120 -6.00 2.15 15.04
C ALA A 120 -5.90 1.84 13.54
N SER A 121 -6.29 0.65 13.11
CA SER A 121 -6.31 0.33 11.68
C SER A 121 -7.45 -0.58 11.28
N PHE A 122 -7.88 -0.41 10.03
CA PHE A 122 -8.72 -1.37 9.33
C PHE A 122 -7.85 -2.26 8.46
N LEU A 123 -8.05 -3.57 8.54
CA LEU A 123 -7.46 -4.52 7.62
C LEU A 123 -8.53 -4.95 6.61
N VAL A 124 -8.30 -4.65 5.33
CA VAL A 124 -9.27 -4.83 4.25
C VAL A 124 -8.71 -5.81 3.22
N SER A 125 -9.50 -6.79 2.79
CA SER A 125 -9.17 -7.71 1.69
C SER A 125 -10.38 -8.04 0.84
#